data_AF-A0AAW2Y1J0-F1
#
_entry.id   AF-A0AAW2Y1J0-F1
#
_cell.length_a   1.000
_cell.length_b   1.000
_cell.length_c   1.000
_cell.angle_alpha   90.00
_cell.angle_beta   90.00
_cell.angle_gamma   90.00
#
_symmetry.space_group_name_H-M   'P 1'
#
loop_
_entity.id
_entity.type
_entity.pdbx_description
1 polymer ?
#
loop_
_entity_poly.entity_id
_entity_poly.type
_entity_poly.pdbx_seq_one_letter_code
_entity_poly.pdbx_strand_id
1 'polypeptide(L)'
;MPTQEEFEEIRSTFAEDPFVCSKKPGISCDDPADIEYDDSRTWVIDKPNLPKSPAGFRRKLVMRKDFSKMDCYYDTLMGKDLGPWLKLPGSWTSIPSTRRTS
;
A
#
# COMPACT_ATOMS: atom_id res chain seq x y z
N MET A 1 -13.81 10.96 -1.34
CA MET A 1 -12.70 10.07 -0.91
C MET A 1 -11.98 9.58 -2.16
N PRO A 2 -10.63 9.65 -2.23
CA PRO A 2 -9.88 9.23 -3.41
C PRO A 2 -10.03 7.73 -3.71
N THR A 3 -9.84 7.32 -4.96
CA THR A 3 -9.83 5.89 -5.33
C THR A 3 -8.50 5.24 -4.96
N GLN A 4 -8.46 3.91 -4.96
CA GLN A 4 -7.21 3.18 -4.74
C GLN A 4 -6.18 3.55 -5.81
N GLU A 5 -6.58 3.60 -7.08
CA GLU A 5 -5.70 3.91 -8.21
C GLU A 5 -5.10 5.32 -8.11
N GLU A 6 -5.90 6.31 -7.69
CA GLU A 6 -5.41 7.67 -7.43
C GLU A 6 -4.34 7.68 -6.33
N PHE A 7 -4.57 6.93 -5.25
CA PHE A 7 -3.58 6.80 -4.18
C PHE A 7 -2.31 6.09 -4.67
N GLU A 8 -2.45 5.09 -5.55
CA GLU A 8 -1.33 4.39 -6.15
C GLU A 8 -0.50 5.26 -7.11
N GLU A 9 -1.13 6.20 -7.82
CA GLU A 9 -0.43 7.23 -8.60
C GLU A 9 0.42 8.11 -7.69
N ILE A 10 -0.22 8.73 -6.69
CA ILE A 10 0.40 9.69 -5.77
C ILE A 10 1.62 9.07 -5.09
N ARG A 11 1.52 7.83 -4.60
CA ARG A 11 2.64 7.15 -3.93
C ARG A 11 3.78 6.78 -4.88
N SER A 12 3.48 6.57 -6.17
CA SER A 12 4.46 6.15 -7.17
C SER A 12 5.35 7.29 -7.67
N THR A 13 4.85 8.52 -7.62
CA THR A 13 5.56 9.74 -8.05
C THR A 13 5.92 10.66 -6.89
N PHE A 14 5.73 10.23 -5.63
CA PHE A 14 5.78 11.08 -4.45
C PHE A 14 7.05 11.95 -4.31
N ALA A 15 8.23 11.43 -4.70
CA ALA A 15 9.47 12.21 -4.60
C ALA A 15 9.58 13.31 -5.66
N GLU A 16 8.95 13.13 -6.82
CA GLU A 16 8.97 14.07 -7.94
C GLU A 16 7.81 15.07 -7.83
N ASP A 17 6.61 14.57 -7.49
CA ASP A 17 5.39 15.34 -7.33
C ASP A 17 4.73 15.05 -5.97
N PRO A 18 5.22 15.65 -4.87
CA PRO A 18 4.62 15.48 -3.56
C PRO A 18 3.15 15.90 -3.57
N PHE A 19 2.31 15.12 -2.89
CA PHE A 19 0.91 15.47 -2.73
C PHE A 19 0.75 16.70 -1.84
N VAL A 20 -0.03 17.67 -2.33
CA VAL A 20 -0.45 18.84 -1.56
C VAL A 20 -1.95 19.01 -1.81
N CYS A 21 -2.72 19.19 -0.74
CA CYS A 21 -4.19 19.28 -0.82
C CYS A 21 -4.67 20.32 -1.84
N SER A 22 -3.98 21.46 -1.96
CA SER A 22 -4.30 22.54 -2.91
C SER A 22 -4.28 22.13 -4.38
N LYS A 23 -3.63 21.01 -4.73
CA LYS A 23 -3.62 20.46 -6.10
C LYS A 23 -4.95 19.83 -6.50
N LYS A 24 -5.80 19.47 -5.53
CA LYS A 24 -7.08 18.83 -5.82
C LYS A 24 -8.17 19.91 -5.96
N PRO A 25 -8.80 20.06 -7.13
CA PRO A 25 -9.82 21.08 -7.33
C PRO A 25 -11.08 20.75 -6.52
N GLY A 26 -11.70 21.76 -5.93
CA GLY A 26 -12.97 21.61 -5.22
C GLY A 26 -12.87 20.99 -3.82
N ILE A 27 -11.69 20.98 -3.20
CA ILE A 27 -11.51 20.61 -1.79
C ILE A 27 -10.96 21.78 -0.96
N SER A 28 -11.36 21.84 0.30
CA SER A 28 -10.77 22.74 1.30
C SER A 28 -9.59 22.05 1.97
N CYS A 29 -8.52 22.81 2.24
CA CYS A 29 -7.40 22.33 3.05
C CYS A 29 -7.47 22.83 4.49
N ASP A 30 -8.51 23.61 4.82
CA ASP A 30 -8.77 24.16 6.16
C ASP A 30 -9.60 23.19 7.02
N ASP A 31 -10.00 22.05 6.46
CA ASP A 31 -10.68 21.00 7.23
C ASP A 31 -9.69 20.38 8.23
N PRO A 32 -10.08 20.21 9.51
CA PRO A 32 -9.23 19.63 10.52
C PRO A 32 -8.87 18.18 10.17
N ALA A 33 -7.67 17.75 10.53
CA ALA A 33 -7.25 16.36 10.31
C ALA A 33 -8.10 15.41 11.18
N ASP A 34 -8.54 14.30 10.59
CA ASP A 34 -9.24 13.25 11.34
C ASP A 34 -8.37 12.64 12.46
N ILE A 35 -7.05 12.64 12.25
CA ILE A 35 -6.05 12.10 13.17
C ILE A 35 -4.83 13.02 13.17
N GLU A 36 -4.47 13.51 14.34
CA GLU A 36 -3.25 14.29 14.56
C GLU A 36 -2.02 13.38 14.62
N TYR A 37 -0.90 13.86 14.06
CA TYR A 37 0.37 13.14 14.12
C TYR A 37 0.98 13.26 15.53
N ASP A 38 0.76 12.24 16.34
CA ASP A 38 1.24 12.14 17.72
C ASP A 38 2.04 10.86 17.96
N ASP A 39 2.69 10.77 19.12
CA ASP A 39 3.47 9.60 19.57
C ASP A 39 2.59 8.53 20.25
N SER A 40 1.28 8.78 20.36
CA SER A 40 0.33 7.84 20.96
C SER A 40 0.05 6.62 20.06
N ARG A 41 0.43 6.68 18.78
CA ARG A 41 0.16 5.66 17.77
C ARG A 41 1.42 5.21 17.04
N THR A 42 1.38 3.97 16.56
CA THR A 42 2.39 3.47 15.61
C THR A 42 2.00 3.85 14.19
N TRP A 43 2.83 4.66 13.54
CA TRP A 43 2.62 5.08 12.16
C TRP A 43 3.35 4.16 11.19
N VAL A 44 2.65 3.79 10.11
CA VAL A 44 3.23 3.04 9.00
C VAL A 44 3.27 3.94 7.79
N ILE A 45 4.47 4.23 7.30
CA ILE A 45 4.70 5.14 6.18
C ILE A 45 5.27 4.34 5.02
N ASP A 46 4.66 4.49 3.85
CA ASP A 46 5.16 3.87 2.63
C ASP A 46 6.51 4.49 2.23
N LYS A 47 7.39 3.67 1.63
CA LYS A 47 8.60 4.21 1.00
C LYS A 47 8.21 5.13 -0.16
N PRO A 48 8.94 6.23 -0.39
CA PRO A 48 8.69 7.09 -1.54
C PRO A 48 8.85 6.31 -2.84
N ASN A 49 8.07 6.70 -3.85
CA ASN A 49 8.06 6.11 -5.19
C ASN A 49 7.76 4.60 -5.21
N LEU A 50 6.85 4.17 -4.34
CA LEU A 50 6.43 2.78 -4.30
C LEU A 50 5.67 2.45 -5.60
N PRO A 51 6.07 1.43 -6.38
CA PRO A 51 5.47 1.18 -7.68
C PRO A 51 4.02 0.72 -7.55
N LYS A 52 3.23 1.03 -8.58
CA LYS A 52 1.84 0.59 -8.68
C LYS A 52 1.73 -0.93 -8.66
N SER A 53 0.63 -1.40 -8.12
CA SER A 53 0.23 -2.80 -8.17
C SER A 53 0.09 -3.20 -9.64
N PRO A 54 0.59 -4.37 -10.06
CA PRO A 54 0.37 -4.86 -11.41
C PRO A 54 -1.12 -4.97 -11.73
N ALA A 55 -1.49 -4.78 -13.00
CA ALA A 55 -2.88 -4.87 -13.43
C ALA A 55 -3.52 -6.20 -13.02
N GLY A 56 -4.72 -6.15 -12.43
CA GLY A 56 -5.43 -7.32 -11.92
C GLY A 56 -5.04 -7.76 -10.51
N PHE A 57 -4.10 -7.06 -9.86
CA PHE A 57 -3.73 -7.28 -8.45
C PHE A 57 -4.14 -6.09 -7.60
N ARG A 58 -4.56 -6.38 -6.37
CA ARG A 58 -4.77 -5.37 -5.33
C ARG A 58 -3.79 -5.59 -4.19
N ARG A 59 -3.06 -4.53 -3.83
CA ARG A 59 -2.21 -4.52 -2.65
C ARG A 59 -3.06 -4.57 -1.37
N LYS A 60 -2.70 -5.47 -0.46
CA LYS A 60 -3.30 -5.61 0.87
C LYS A 60 -2.22 -5.50 1.92
N LEU A 61 -2.43 -4.61 2.89
CA LEU A 61 -1.54 -4.44 4.03
C LEU A 61 -2.13 -5.14 5.26
N VAL A 62 -1.30 -5.92 5.96
CA VAL A 62 -1.69 -6.60 7.19
C VAL A 62 -0.68 -6.29 8.28
N MET A 63 -1.15 -5.74 9.38
CA MET A 63 -0.34 -5.51 10.58
C MET A 63 -0.16 -6.83 11.32
N ARG A 64 1.08 -7.14 11.71
CA ARG A 64 1.33 -8.30 12.57
C ARG A 64 0.72 -8.10 13.94
N LYS A 65 0.38 -9.21 14.61
CA LYS A 65 -0.20 -9.21 15.96
C LYS A 65 0.68 -8.55 17.01
N ASP A 66 1.99 -8.54 16.80
CA ASP A 66 2.98 -7.95 17.70
C ASP A 66 3.31 -6.49 17.35
N PHE A 67 2.60 -5.88 16.38
CA PHE A 67 2.81 -4.51 15.90
C PHE A 67 4.23 -4.21 15.40
N SER A 68 5.06 -5.23 15.19
CA SER A 68 6.47 -5.04 14.84
C SER A 68 6.66 -4.59 13.39
N LYS A 69 5.80 -5.06 12.48
CA LYS A 69 5.91 -4.84 11.03
C LYS A 69 4.53 -4.87 10.36
N MET A 70 4.44 -4.15 9.25
CA MET A 70 3.34 -4.27 8.29
C MET A 70 3.80 -5.17 7.13
N ASP A 71 3.09 -6.27 6.89
CA ASP A 71 3.34 -7.13 5.74
C ASP A 71 2.46 -6.70 4.54
N CYS A 72 3.00 -6.88 3.34
CA CYS A 72 2.33 -6.53 2.09
C CYS A 72 2.02 -7.80 1.29
N TYR A 73 0.75 -7.98 0.95
CA TYR A 73 0.23 -9.07 0.14
C TYR A 73 -0.45 -8.53 -1.12
N TYR A 74 -0.68 -9.39 -2.10
CA TYR A 74 -1.42 -9.04 -3.32
C TYR A 74 -2.54 -10.03 -3.55
N ASP A 75 -3.76 -9.52 -3.59
CA ASP A 75 -4.95 -10.29 -3.95
C ASP A 75 -5.15 -10.21 -5.47
N THR A 76 -5.27 -11.35 -6.15
CA THR A 76 -5.59 -11.41 -7.58
C THR A 76 -7.11 -11.33 -7.77
N LEU A 77 -7.55 -10.46 -8.68
CA LEU A 77 -8.94 -10.35 -9.11
C LEU A 77 -9.41 -11.55 -9.94
N MET A 78 -8.49 -12.28 -10.55
CA MET A 78 -8.78 -13.57 -11.15
C MET A 78 -8.66 -14.61 -10.04
N GLY A 79 -9.80 -15.12 -9.53
CA GLY A 79 -9.89 -16.18 -8.52
C GLY A 79 -9.28 -17.53 -8.91
N LYS A 80 -8.32 -17.55 -9.85
CA LYS A 80 -7.45 -18.68 -10.11
C LYS A 80 -6.22 -18.53 -9.24
N ASP A 81 -6.06 -19.52 -8.37
CA ASP A 81 -4.86 -19.79 -7.57
C ASP A 81 -3.61 -19.62 -8.46
N LEU A 82 -2.96 -18.48 -8.36
CA LEU A 82 -1.68 -18.25 -9.02
C LEU A 82 -0.68 -19.02 -8.16
N GLY A 83 -0.35 -20.24 -8.59
CA GLY A 83 0.64 -21.08 -7.95
C GLY A 83 1.96 -20.31 -7.71
N PRO A 84 2.87 -20.87 -6.88
CA PRO A 84 4.04 -20.18 -6.30
C PRO A 84 5.09 -19.63 -7.29
N TRP A 85 4.78 -19.63 -8.60
CA TRP A 85 5.67 -19.32 -9.71
C TRP A 85 5.32 -18.03 -10.46
N LEU A 86 4.37 -17.22 -9.98
CA LEU A 86 4.23 -15.87 -10.54
C LEU A 86 5.48 -15.05 -10.19
N LYS A 87 6.43 -15.03 -11.12
CA LYS A 87 7.60 -14.16 -11.12
C LYS A 87 7.08 -12.72 -11.25
N LEU A 88 6.78 -12.07 -10.12
CA LEU A 88 6.66 -10.62 -10.09
C LEU A 88 8.02 -10.02 -10.50
N PRO A 89 8.05 -8.91 -11.27
CA PRO A 89 9.29 -8.33 -11.74
C PRO A 89 10.21 -7.95 -10.57
N GLY A 90 11.32 -8.69 -10.46
CA GLY A 90 12.66 -8.21 -10.15
C GLY A 90 13.02 -7.69 -8.76
N SER A 91 12.10 -7.26 -7.89
CA SER A 91 12.50 -6.67 -6.59
C SER A 91 11.63 -6.97 -5.38
N TRP A 92 10.61 -7.83 -5.51
CA TRP A 92 9.68 -8.08 -4.41
C TRP A 92 9.91 -9.50 -3.88
N THR A 93 10.62 -9.57 -2.75
CA THR A 93 11.00 -10.80 -2.06
C THR A 93 9.82 -11.75 -1.89
N SER A 94 10.00 -12.98 -2.38
CA SER A 94 9.13 -14.12 -2.15
C SER A 94 8.94 -14.36 -0.65
N ILE A 95 7.69 -14.37 -0.18
CA ILE A 95 7.36 -14.94 1.13
C ILE A 95 7.12 -16.44 0.91
N PRO A 96 7.90 -17.36 1.53
CA PRO A 96 7.58 -18.77 1.47
C PRO A 96 6.27 -19.00 2.24
N SER A 97 5.26 -19.53 1.56
CA SER A 97 4.08 -20.10 2.19
C SER A 97 4.53 -21.28 3.06
N THR A 98 4.83 -21.02 4.33
CA THR A 98 4.90 -22.09 5.33
C THR A 98 3.48 -22.48 5.69
N ARG A 99 2.90 -23.39 4.90
CA ARG A 99 1.79 -24.21 5.39
C ARG A 99 2.41 -25.26 6.32
N ARG A 100 2.62 -24.90 7.58
CA ARG A 100 2.90 -25.86 8.65
C ARG A 100 1.65 -25.92 9.54
N THR A 101 0.77 -26.85 9.24
CA THR A 101 -0.20 -27.36 10.19
C THR A 101 0.04 -28.85 10.33
N SER A 102 0.64 -29.18 11.48
CA SER A 102 0.46 -30.40 12.30
C SER A 102 0.07 -31.67 11.58
#